data_AF-A0A397DN45-F1
#
_entry.id   AF-A0A397DN45-F1
#
_cell.length_a   1.000
_cell.length_b   1.000
_cell.length_c   1.000
_cell.angle_alpha   90.00
_cell.angle_beta   90.00
_cell.angle_gamma   90.00
#
_symmetry.space_group_name_H-M   'P 1'
#
loop_
_entity.id
_entity.type
_entity.pdbx_description
1 polymer ?
#
loop_
_entity_poly.entity_id
_entity_poly.type
_entity_poly.pdbx_seq_one_letter_code
_entity_poly.pdbx_strand_id
1 'polypeptide(L)'
;KLEEKCSALSKDISELHLVFNQWKNVEFNACDDKHTELNAILSTTTTTMAGWHDVQYHQPVIHDLMLHEGIKYIAAQVRDFKDILKQRDAALASALSVTKPTPAVGVSKTHSYFPRYVATEPTAADMEASASRHEHMASCITRALFFSEAKRIKSLKAQLLRDTMGPFACAEYHVAKREMLAAAKGVLDAADAADPHDNQVDATS
;
A
#
# COMPACT_ATOMS: atom_id res chain seq x y z
N LYS A 1 -11.09 0.89 -0.63
CA LYS A 1 -9.62 1.09 -0.49
C LYS A 1 -9.25 2.51 -0.95
N LEU A 2 -8.06 3.03 -0.63
CA LEU A 2 -7.66 4.40 -1.02
C LEU A 2 -7.55 4.55 -2.55
N GLU A 3 -6.96 3.55 -3.22
CA GLU A 3 -6.89 3.43 -4.68
C GLU A 3 -8.25 3.53 -5.38
N GLU A 4 -9.26 2.80 -4.88
CA GLU A 4 -10.63 2.84 -5.41
C GLU A 4 -11.24 4.25 -5.30
N LYS A 5 -10.94 4.98 -4.21
CA LYS A 5 -11.39 6.37 -4.03
C LYS A 5 -10.66 7.31 -4.99
N CYS A 6 -9.34 7.17 -5.15
CA CYS A 6 -8.56 7.97 -6.10
C CYS A 6 -9.02 7.71 -7.55
N SER A 7 -9.35 6.47 -7.89
CA SER A 7 -9.85 6.07 -9.21
C SER A 7 -11.26 6.61 -9.48
N ALA A 8 -12.15 6.57 -8.48
CA ALA A 8 -13.47 7.19 -8.59
C ALA A 8 -13.34 8.71 -8.79
N LEU A 9 -12.51 9.38 -7.99
CA LEU A 9 -12.27 10.82 -8.15
C LEU A 9 -11.66 11.18 -9.51
N SER A 10 -10.74 10.36 -10.02
CA SER A 10 -10.18 10.55 -11.37
C SER A 10 -11.27 10.46 -12.44
N LYS A 11 -12.21 9.51 -12.31
CA LYS A 11 -13.35 9.38 -13.22
C LYS A 11 -14.26 10.61 -13.17
N ASP A 12 -14.62 11.07 -11.97
CA ASP A 12 -15.50 12.22 -11.78
C ASP A 12 -14.90 13.50 -12.39
N ILE A 13 -13.60 13.74 -12.19
CA ILE A 13 -12.91 14.90 -12.79
C ILE A 13 -12.79 14.76 -14.31
N SER A 14 -12.62 13.54 -14.83
CA SER A 14 -12.60 13.26 -16.28
C SER A 14 -13.94 13.62 -16.93
N GLU A 15 -15.05 13.22 -16.28
CA GLU A 15 -16.41 13.55 -16.72
C GLU A 15 -16.64 15.07 -16.70
N LEU A 16 -16.19 15.74 -15.63
CA LEU A 16 -16.30 17.20 -15.52
C LEU A 16 -15.52 17.92 -16.63
N HIS A 17 -14.28 17.49 -16.90
CA HIS A 17 -13.48 18.02 -18.00
C HIS A 17 -14.16 17.81 -19.35
N LEU A 18 -14.74 16.64 -19.58
CA LEU A 18 -15.49 16.34 -20.81
C LEU A 18 -16.67 17.29 -21.00
N VAL A 19 -17.47 17.53 -19.95
CA VAL A 19 -18.63 18.43 -19.98
C VAL A 19 -18.21 19.86 -20.33
N PHE A 20 -17.16 20.39 -19.69
CA PHE A 20 -16.66 21.75 -19.99
C PHE A 20 -16.14 21.87 -21.42
N ASN A 21 -15.42 20.85 -21.90
CA ASN A 21 -14.93 20.86 -23.27
C ASN A 21 -16.07 20.77 -24.30
N GLN A 22 -17.11 19.97 -24.02
CA GLN A 22 -18.32 19.92 -24.86
C GLN A 22 -19.04 21.25 -24.88
N TRP A 23 -19.25 21.88 -23.72
CA TRP A 23 -19.90 23.18 -23.62
C TRP A 23 -19.11 24.24 -24.41
N LYS A 24 -17.80 24.33 -24.19
CA LYS A 24 -16.93 25.22 -24.97
C LYS A 24 -17.08 25.00 -26.48
N ASN A 25 -17.11 23.76 -26.94
CA ASN A 25 -17.25 23.46 -28.37
C ASN A 25 -18.62 23.89 -28.94
N VAL A 26 -19.69 23.79 -28.15
CA VAL A 26 -21.02 24.30 -28.54
C VAL A 26 -20.98 25.83 -28.59
N GLU A 27 -20.45 26.48 -27.58
CA GLU A 27 -20.36 27.94 -27.48
C GLU A 27 -19.53 28.56 -28.62
N PHE A 28 -18.41 27.93 -28.98
CA PHE A 28 -17.53 28.43 -30.04
C PHE A 28 -18.08 28.24 -31.45
N ASN A 29 -18.78 27.12 -31.70
CA ASN A 29 -19.09 26.66 -33.05
C ASN A 29 -20.59 26.71 -33.40
N ALA A 30 -21.48 26.63 -32.41
CA ALA A 30 -22.92 26.49 -32.62
C ALA A 30 -23.74 27.71 -32.18
N CYS A 31 -23.18 28.61 -31.37
CA CYS A 31 -23.83 29.88 -31.03
C CYS A 31 -23.51 30.95 -32.09
N ASP A 32 -24.56 31.62 -32.58
CA ASP A 32 -24.43 32.74 -33.54
C ASP A 32 -23.83 33.98 -32.87
N ASP A 33 -24.15 34.21 -31.60
CA ASP A 33 -23.57 35.28 -30.78
C ASP A 33 -22.23 34.81 -30.18
N LYS A 34 -21.14 35.44 -30.63
CA LYS A 34 -19.78 35.16 -30.13
C LYS A 34 -19.57 35.86 -28.79
N HIS A 35 -19.93 35.21 -27.68
CA HIS A 35 -19.66 35.74 -26.34
C HIS A 35 -18.18 35.60 -25.97
N THR A 36 -17.38 36.64 -26.24
CA THR A 36 -15.91 36.62 -26.10
C THR A 36 -15.43 36.33 -24.67
N GLU A 37 -16.09 36.93 -23.67
CA GLU A 37 -15.76 36.77 -22.25
C GLU A 37 -16.12 35.36 -21.76
N LEU A 38 -17.34 34.89 -22.06
CA LEU A 38 -17.76 33.52 -21.74
C LEU A 38 -16.83 32.48 -22.39
N ASN A 39 -16.42 32.69 -23.64
CA ASN A 39 -15.48 31.83 -24.34
C ASN A 39 -14.08 31.83 -23.70
N ALA A 40 -13.63 32.97 -23.16
CA ALA A 40 -12.38 33.05 -22.41
C ALA A 40 -12.48 32.29 -21.08
N ILE A 41 -13.57 32.47 -20.33
CA ILE A 41 -13.86 31.74 -19.09
C ILE A 41 -13.90 30.24 -19.35
N LEU A 42 -14.69 29.79 -20.33
CA LEU A 42 -14.80 28.38 -20.70
C LEU A 42 -13.47 27.78 -21.15
N SER A 43 -12.64 28.54 -21.88
CA SER A 43 -11.31 28.08 -22.29
C SER A 43 -10.37 27.90 -21.09
N THR A 44 -10.36 28.88 -20.17
CA THR A 44 -9.55 28.82 -18.94
C THR A 44 -10.02 27.69 -18.04
N THR A 45 -11.32 27.59 -17.75
CA THR A 45 -11.89 26.53 -16.91
C THR A 45 -11.68 25.14 -17.53
N THR A 46 -11.85 24.98 -18.84
CA THR A 46 -11.56 23.68 -19.51
C THR A 46 -10.09 23.30 -19.36
N THR A 47 -9.17 24.25 -19.54
CA THR A 47 -7.73 24.02 -19.39
C THR A 47 -7.37 23.66 -17.94
N THR A 48 -7.99 24.34 -16.98
CA THR A 48 -7.85 24.03 -15.55
C THR A 48 -8.34 22.63 -15.22
N MET A 49 -9.51 22.24 -15.73
CA MET A 49 -10.06 20.89 -15.51
C MET A 49 -9.21 19.80 -16.16
N ALA A 50 -8.63 20.06 -17.34
CA ALA A 50 -7.67 19.15 -17.97
C ALA A 50 -6.42 18.94 -17.10
N GLY A 51 -5.85 20.03 -16.56
CA GLY A 51 -4.69 19.96 -15.67
C GLY A 51 -5.00 19.24 -14.35
N TRP A 52 -6.20 19.43 -13.79
CA TRP A 52 -6.64 18.72 -12.58
C TRP A 52 -6.86 17.23 -12.85
N HIS A 53 -7.47 16.89 -13.98
CA HIS A 53 -7.65 15.51 -14.44
C HIS A 53 -6.32 14.77 -14.54
N ASP A 54 -5.31 15.37 -15.19
CA ASP A 54 -3.98 14.74 -15.37
C ASP A 54 -3.30 14.43 -14.03
N VAL A 55 -3.47 15.30 -13.03
CA VAL A 55 -2.92 15.08 -11.69
C VAL A 55 -3.64 13.92 -10.99
N GLN A 56 -4.97 13.90 -11.08
CA GLN A 56 -5.79 12.88 -10.42
C GLN A 56 -5.67 11.51 -11.09
N TYR A 57 -5.35 11.46 -12.38
CA TYR A 57 -5.12 10.23 -13.13
C TYR A 57 -3.91 9.44 -12.60
N HIS A 58 -2.88 10.13 -12.09
CA HIS A 58 -1.67 9.48 -11.56
C HIS A 58 -1.74 9.13 -10.08
N GLN A 59 -2.66 9.75 -9.32
CA GLN A 59 -2.87 9.51 -7.89
C GLN A 59 -3.05 8.01 -7.51
N PRO A 60 -3.84 7.19 -8.23
CA PRO A 60 -3.98 5.76 -7.92
C PRO A 60 -2.65 5.00 -7.98
N VAL A 61 -1.82 5.28 -8.99
CA VAL A 61 -0.51 4.62 -9.15
C VAL A 61 0.47 5.06 -8.07
N ILE A 62 0.48 6.34 -7.70
CA ILE A 62 1.32 6.86 -6.60
C ILE A 62 0.98 6.13 -5.29
N HIS A 63 -0.31 5.95 -5.02
CA HIS A 63 -0.77 5.31 -3.78
C HIS A 63 -0.61 3.79 -3.77
N ASP A 64 -0.91 3.11 -4.87
CA ASP A 64 -0.86 1.64 -4.92
C ASP A 64 0.57 1.12 -5.13
N LEU A 65 1.32 1.69 -6.07
CA LEU A 65 2.65 1.18 -6.39
C LEU A 65 3.69 1.58 -5.34
N MET A 66 3.62 2.82 -4.86
CA MET A 66 4.67 3.32 -3.96
C MET A 66 4.33 2.96 -2.52
N LEU A 67 3.24 3.51 -1.97
CA LEU A 67 2.94 3.32 -0.55
C LEU A 67 2.51 1.88 -0.21
N HIS A 68 1.64 1.28 -1.01
CA HIS A 68 1.00 0.01 -0.64
C HIS A 68 1.92 -1.21 -0.85
N GLU A 69 2.64 -1.32 -1.96
CA GLU A 69 3.58 -2.44 -2.19
C GLU A 69 4.78 -2.43 -1.20
N GLY A 70 5.34 -1.25 -0.91
CA GLY A 70 6.42 -1.14 0.09
C GLY A 70 5.97 -1.60 1.48
N ILE A 71 4.77 -1.23 1.90
CA ILE A 71 4.20 -1.67 3.19
C ILE A 71 3.85 -3.15 3.16
N LYS A 72 3.29 -3.68 2.07
CA LYS A 72 3.00 -5.12 1.91
C LYS A 72 4.26 -5.96 2.04
N TYR A 73 5.36 -5.54 1.42
CA TYR A 73 6.63 -6.26 1.50
C TYR A 73 7.12 -6.34 2.96
N ILE A 74 7.09 -5.23 3.70
CA ILE A 74 7.46 -5.23 5.14
C ILE A 74 6.51 -6.13 5.94
N ALA A 75 5.20 -6.07 5.68
CA ALA A 75 4.22 -6.90 6.36
C ALA A 75 4.42 -8.40 6.10
N ALA A 76 4.78 -8.78 4.86
CA ALA A 76 5.11 -10.14 4.49
C ALA A 76 6.36 -10.63 5.23
N GLN A 77 7.43 -9.82 5.24
CA GLN A 77 8.65 -10.14 5.99
C GLN A 77 8.34 -10.36 7.48
N VAL A 78 7.57 -9.48 8.12
CA VAL A 78 7.18 -9.63 9.53
C VAL A 78 6.36 -10.91 9.78
N ARG A 79 5.52 -11.30 8.83
CA ARG A 79 4.75 -12.55 8.89
C ARG A 79 5.68 -13.77 8.83
N ASP A 80 6.64 -13.79 7.92
CA ASP A 80 7.61 -14.87 7.81
C ASP A 80 8.42 -15.01 9.10
N PHE A 81 8.84 -13.91 9.72
CA PHE A 81 9.50 -13.93 11.03
C PHE A 81 8.63 -14.52 12.14
N LYS A 82 7.34 -14.16 12.15
CA LYS A 82 6.39 -14.73 13.11
C LYS A 82 6.30 -16.24 12.96
N ASP A 83 6.30 -16.75 11.73
CA ASP A 83 6.17 -18.18 11.48
C ASP A 83 7.47 -18.94 11.82
N ILE A 84 8.65 -18.36 11.57
CA ILE A 84 9.93 -18.91 12.05
C ILE A 84 9.97 -18.98 13.58
N LEU A 85 9.48 -17.95 14.28
CA LEU A 85 9.39 -17.95 15.75
C LEU A 85 8.45 -19.04 16.27
N LYS A 86 7.30 -19.26 15.61
CA LYS A 86 6.41 -20.38 15.96
C LYS A 86 7.09 -21.74 15.76
N GLN A 87 7.88 -21.91 14.70
CA GLN A 87 8.62 -23.16 14.47
C GLN A 87 9.65 -23.42 15.58
N ARG A 88 10.35 -22.38 16.04
CA ARG A 88 11.23 -22.47 17.21
C ARG A 88 10.46 -22.86 18.46
N ASP A 89 9.32 -22.21 18.72
CA ASP A 89 8.52 -22.48 19.92
C ASP A 89 7.95 -23.91 19.92
N ALA A 90 7.52 -24.39 18.75
CA ALA A 90 7.13 -25.79 18.56
C ALA A 90 8.29 -26.75 18.78
N ALA A 91 9.50 -26.43 18.30
CA ALA A 91 10.70 -27.23 18.55
C ALA A 91 11.03 -27.33 20.04
N LEU A 92 10.98 -26.22 20.77
CA LEU A 92 11.20 -26.18 22.21
C LEU A 92 10.12 -26.98 22.97
N ALA A 93 8.85 -26.83 22.59
CA ALA A 93 7.76 -27.59 23.17
C ALA A 93 7.94 -29.11 22.94
N SER A 94 8.35 -29.52 21.74
CA SER A 94 8.66 -30.92 21.41
C SER A 94 9.84 -31.45 22.25
N ALA A 95 10.93 -30.70 22.37
CA ALA A 95 12.07 -31.09 23.21
C ALA A 95 11.67 -31.26 24.70
N LEU A 96 10.81 -30.38 25.21
CA LEU A 96 10.29 -30.44 26.59
C LEU A 96 9.26 -31.56 26.80
N SER A 97 8.48 -31.90 25.78
CA SER A 97 7.49 -32.98 25.86
C SER A 97 8.13 -34.36 25.93
N VAL A 98 9.32 -34.52 25.36
CA VAL A 98 10.09 -35.77 25.37
C VAL A 98 10.85 -35.96 26.68
N THR A 99 11.18 -34.87 27.38
CA THR A 99 11.88 -34.88 28.68
C THR A 99 10.93 -34.95 29.89
N LYS A 100 9.63 -34.68 29.72
CA LYS A 100 8.62 -34.97 30.75
C LYS A 100 8.19 -36.43 30.64
N PRO A 101 8.38 -37.26 31.68
CA PRO A 101 7.81 -38.61 31.69
C PRO A 101 6.30 -38.47 31.63
N THR A 102 5.69 -38.96 30.55
CA THR A 102 4.25 -39.22 30.58
C THR A 102 4.04 -40.32 31.63
N PRO A 103 3.17 -40.16 32.63
CA PRO A 103 2.89 -41.25 33.55
C PRO A 103 2.39 -42.43 32.73
N ALA A 104 3.10 -43.56 32.81
CA ALA A 104 2.78 -44.78 32.09
C ALA A 104 1.35 -45.21 32.48
N VAL A 105 0.38 -44.89 31.64
CA VAL A 105 -0.95 -45.46 31.74
C VAL A 105 -0.82 -46.88 31.20
N GLY A 106 -0.89 -47.86 32.11
CA GLY A 106 -0.70 -49.27 31.81
C GLY A 106 -1.53 -49.72 30.62
N VAL A 107 -0.85 -50.03 29.51
CA VAL A 107 -1.47 -50.62 28.33
C VAL A 107 -1.76 -52.08 28.66
N SER A 108 -3.05 -52.42 28.70
CA SER A 108 -3.51 -53.81 28.79
C SER A 108 -2.93 -54.62 27.63
N LYS A 109 -2.35 -55.78 27.95
CA LYS A 109 -1.78 -56.72 26.98
C LYS A 109 -2.88 -57.34 26.13
N THR A 110 -3.28 -56.67 25.05
CA THR A 110 -4.05 -57.30 23.96
C THR A 110 -3.08 -57.98 23.01
N HIS A 111 -3.16 -59.31 22.95
CA HIS A 111 -2.27 -60.18 22.18
C HIS A 111 -2.54 -60.01 20.67
N SER A 112 -1.64 -59.34 19.95
CA SER A 112 -1.68 -59.19 18.48
C SER A 112 -0.88 -60.31 17.80
N TYR A 113 -1.47 -60.96 16.79
CA TYR A 113 -0.95 -62.16 16.10
C TYR A 113 -0.10 -61.85 14.85
N PHE A 114 0.24 -60.57 14.59
CA PHE A 114 1.06 -60.16 13.44
C PHE A 114 2.34 -59.42 13.87
N PRO A 115 3.54 -60.02 13.71
CA PRO A 115 4.80 -59.43 14.19
C PRO A 115 5.30 -58.18 13.45
N ARG A 116 4.70 -57.79 12.31
CA ARG A 116 5.21 -56.69 11.46
C ARG A 116 4.58 -55.31 11.71
N TYR A 117 3.56 -55.23 12.54
CA TYR A 117 2.89 -53.96 12.91
C TYR A 117 2.81 -53.78 14.43
N VAL A 118 3.86 -54.22 15.14
CA VAL A 118 4.06 -53.68 16.49
C VAL A 118 4.61 -52.28 16.25
N ALA A 119 3.80 -51.26 16.49
CA ALA A 119 4.30 -49.92 16.74
C ALA A 119 5.23 -50.05 17.95
N THR A 120 6.52 -50.33 17.68
CA THR A 120 7.55 -50.36 18.70
C THR A 120 7.54 -48.98 19.32
N GLU A 121 7.11 -48.91 20.59
CA GLU A 121 7.22 -47.69 21.36
C GLU A 121 8.65 -47.17 21.22
N PRO A 122 8.84 -45.86 20.97
CA PRO A 122 10.17 -45.29 20.77
C PRO A 122 11.07 -45.69 21.94
N THR A 123 12.27 -46.22 21.65
CA THR A 123 13.19 -46.55 22.74
C THR A 123 13.63 -45.27 23.45
N ALA A 124 14.06 -45.38 24.72
CA ALA A 124 14.56 -44.22 25.47
C ALA A 124 15.69 -43.48 24.71
N ALA A 125 16.54 -44.22 23.99
CA ALA A 125 17.58 -43.66 23.12
C ALA A 125 17.00 -42.90 21.91
N ASP A 126 15.90 -43.39 21.29
CA ASP A 126 15.22 -42.70 20.20
C ASP A 126 14.56 -41.40 20.67
N MET A 127 14.00 -41.43 21.88
CA MET A 127 13.41 -40.25 22.54
C MET A 127 14.49 -39.21 22.84
N GLU A 128 15.60 -39.59 23.46
CA GLU A 128 16.71 -38.68 23.77
C GLU A 128 17.34 -38.08 22.50
N ALA A 129 17.56 -38.90 21.47
CA ALA A 129 18.03 -38.42 20.18
C ALA A 129 17.02 -37.46 19.51
N SER A 130 15.72 -37.68 19.70
CA SER A 130 14.67 -36.78 19.23
C SER A 130 14.67 -35.45 19.96
N ALA A 131 14.79 -35.46 21.30
CA ALA A 131 14.89 -34.24 22.10
C ALA A 131 16.11 -33.41 21.68
N SER A 132 17.27 -34.05 21.51
CA SER A 132 18.52 -33.41 21.08
C SER A 132 18.38 -32.75 19.70
N ARG A 133 17.69 -33.38 18.73
CA ARG A 133 17.42 -32.78 17.41
C ARG A 133 16.55 -31.53 17.50
N HIS A 134 15.49 -31.56 18.30
CA HIS A 134 14.59 -30.42 18.47
C HIS A 134 15.28 -29.25 19.20
N GLU A 135 16.10 -29.53 20.20
CA GLU A 135 16.91 -28.52 20.90
C GLU A 135 17.96 -27.89 19.96
N HIS A 136 18.64 -28.71 19.16
CA HIS A 136 19.57 -28.24 18.15
C HIS A 136 18.88 -27.33 17.11
N MET A 137 17.69 -27.73 16.63
CA MET A 137 16.90 -26.92 15.71
C MET A 137 16.51 -25.57 16.31
N ALA A 138 16.04 -25.54 17.56
CA ALA A 138 15.73 -24.29 18.27
C ALA A 138 16.98 -23.39 18.43
N SER A 139 18.14 -23.98 18.72
CA SER A 139 19.42 -23.29 18.83
C SER A 139 19.84 -22.66 17.49
N CYS A 140 19.76 -23.42 16.40
CA CYS A 140 20.07 -22.94 15.04
C CYS A 140 19.15 -21.78 14.62
N ILE A 141 17.83 -21.90 14.83
CA ILE A 141 16.87 -20.83 14.54
C ILE A 141 17.21 -19.58 15.37
N THR A 142 17.46 -19.74 16.66
CA THR A 142 17.79 -18.61 17.55
C THR A 142 19.07 -17.90 17.11
N ARG A 143 20.12 -18.65 16.76
CA ARG A 143 21.39 -18.09 16.29
C ARG A 143 21.22 -17.34 14.96
N ALA A 144 20.50 -17.92 14.00
CA ALA A 144 20.22 -17.27 12.72
C ALA A 144 19.44 -15.96 12.90
N LEU A 145 18.45 -15.96 13.80
CA LEU A 145 17.64 -14.78 14.11
C LEU A 145 18.47 -13.64 14.74
N PHE A 146 19.30 -13.95 15.73
CA PHE A 146 20.08 -12.93 16.45
C PHE A 146 21.25 -12.37 15.63
N PHE A 147 21.98 -13.20 14.89
CA PHE A 147 23.21 -12.77 14.22
C PHE A 147 23.01 -12.27 12.79
N SER A 148 22.10 -12.88 12.02
CA SER A 148 21.88 -12.51 10.62
C SER A 148 20.65 -11.63 10.48
N GLU A 149 19.52 -12.11 10.98
CA GLU A 149 18.24 -11.59 10.50
C GLU A 149 17.79 -10.33 11.23
N ALA A 150 17.95 -10.22 12.56
CA ALA A 150 17.51 -9.03 13.30
C ALA A 150 18.16 -7.74 12.79
N LYS A 151 19.47 -7.79 12.48
CA LYS A 151 20.21 -6.66 11.92
C LYS A 151 19.80 -6.39 10.47
N ARG A 152 19.65 -7.44 9.65
CA ARG A 152 19.23 -7.34 8.25
C ARG A 152 17.85 -6.69 8.12
N ILE A 153 16.86 -7.13 8.90
CA ILE A 153 15.49 -6.57 8.89
C ILE A 153 15.50 -5.10 9.29
N LYS A 154 16.23 -4.75 10.37
CA LYS A 154 16.27 -3.37 10.85
C LYS A 154 16.82 -2.44 9.77
N SER A 155 17.87 -2.87 9.07
CA SER A 155 18.45 -2.14 7.94
C SER A 155 17.46 -2.07 6.76
N LEU A 156 16.90 -3.21 6.36
CA LEU A 156 15.99 -3.33 5.21
C LEU A 156 14.71 -2.52 5.39
N LYS A 157 14.10 -2.55 6.58
CA LYS A 157 12.91 -1.74 6.90
C LYS A 157 13.22 -0.25 6.75
N ALA A 158 14.34 0.21 7.33
CA ALA A 158 14.70 1.62 7.27
C ALA A 158 15.03 2.05 5.83
N GLN A 159 15.68 1.18 5.07
CA GLN A 159 16.00 1.42 3.66
C GLN A 159 14.75 1.48 2.80
N LEU A 160 13.89 0.45 2.86
CA LEU A 160 12.65 0.40 2.08
C LEU A 160 11.74 1.58 2.43
N LEU A 161 11.60 1.92 3.72
CA LEU A 161 10.79 3.06 4.11
C LEU A 161 11.32 4.37 3.51
N ARG A 162 12.64 4.57 3.45
CA ARG A 162 13.23 5.75 2.79
C ARG A 162 13.01 5.73 1.28
N ASP A 163 13.28 4.60 0.64
CA ASP A 163 13.19 4.42 -0.81
C ASP A 163 11.75 4.53 -1.30
N THR A 164 10.78 4.24 -0.45
CA THR A 164 9.36 4.39 -0.75
C THR A 164 8.82 5.77 -0.36
N MET A 165 9.11 6.26 0.86
CA MET A 165 8.49 7.47 1.39
C MET A 165 9.07 8.76 0.81
N GLY A 166 10.35 8.78 0.45
CA GLY A 166 10.94 9.97 -0.19
C GLY A 166 10.27 10.27 -1.54
N PRO A 167 10.26 9.32 -2.48
CA PRO A 167 9.57 9.47 -3.75
C PRO A 167 8.06 9.70 -3.60
N PHE A 168 7.39 9.02 -2.65
CA PHE A 168 5.96 9.24 -2.39
C PHE A 168 5.69 10.67 -1.91
N ALA A 169 6.46 11.18 -0.95
CA ALA A 169 6.31 12.55 -0.45
C ALA A 169 6.57 13.60 -1.55
N CYS A 170 7.56 13.37 -2.42
CA CYS A 170 7.79 14.22 -3.59
C CYS A 170 6.60 14.19 -4.56
N ALA A 171 6.06 13.01 -4.86
CA ALA A 171 4.92 12.85 -5.74
C ALA A 171 3.67 13.57 -5.18
N GLU A 172 3.36 13.37 -3.90
CA GLU A 172 2.26 14.06 -3.21
C GLU A 172 2.46 15.57 -3.17
N TYR A 173 3.69 16.05 -2.93
CA TYR A 173 3.99 17.48 -2.99
C TYR A 173 3.75 18.06 -4.39
N HIS A 174 4.16 17.35 -5.45
CA HIS A 174 3.92 17.80 -6.81
C HIS A 174 2.44 17.78 -7.20
N VAL A 175 1.70 16.76 -6.75
CA VAL A 175 0.24 16.68 -6.89
C VAL A 175 -0.41 17.86 -6.19
N ALA A 176 -0.16 18.05 -4.89
CA ALA A 176 -0.75 19.14 -4.10
C ALA A 176 -0.39 20.52 -4.66
N LYS A 177 0.87 20.72 -5.08
CA LYS A 177 1.30 21.98 -5.70
C LYS A 177 0.56 22.24 -7.00
N ARG A 178 0.39 21.24 -7.86
CA ARG A 178 -0.25 21.41 -9.17
C ARG A 178 -1.78 21.53 -9.03
N GLU A 179 -2.37 20.76 -8.12
CA GLU A 179 -3.80 20.79 -7.81
C GLU A 179 -4.20 22.09 -7.12
N MET A 180 -3.61 22.43 -5.97
CA MET A 180 -4.05 23.60 -5.21
C MET A 180 -3.66 24.93 -5.84
N LEU A 181 -2.46 25.07 -6.41
CA LEU A 181 -2.02 26.39 -6.90
C LEU A 181 -2.42 26.63 -8.35
N ALA A 182 -2.32 25.63 -9.24
CA ALA A 182 -2.63 25.87 -10.65
C ALA A 182 -4.14 25.83 -10.92
N ALA A 183 -4.88 24.92 -10.26
CA ALA A 183 -6.32 24.85 -10.47
C ALA A 183 -7.07 26.01 -9.78
N ALA A 184 -6.75 26.32 -8.52
CA ALA A 184 -7.39 27.44 -7.83
C ALA A 184 -7.06 28.79 -8.50
N LYS A 185 -5.81 28.97 -8.95
CA LYS A 185 -5.44 30.17 -9.71
C LYS A 185 -6.19 30.25 -11.04
N GLY A 186 -6.30 29.16 -11.80
CA GLY A 186 -7.04 29.17 -13.05
C GLY A 186 -8.54 29.47 -12.89
N VAL A 187 -9.14 29.05 -11.77
CA VAL A 187 -10.53 29.40 -11.44
C VAL A 187 -10.65 30.89 -11.05
N LEU A 188 -9.69 31.43 -10.28
CA LEU A 188 -9.65 32.85 -9.94
C LEU A 188 -9.43 33.72 -11.18
N ASP A 189 -8.48 33.35 -12.05
CA ASP A 189 -8.20 34.04 -13.32
C ASP A 189 -9.44 34.02 -14.24
N ALA A 190 -10.24 32.94 -14.20
CA ALA A 190 -11.50 32.85 -14.93
C ALA A 190 -12.61 33.70 -14.30
N ALA A 191 -12.64 33.83 -12.97
CA ALA A 191 -13.59 34.70 -12.27
C ALA A 191 -13.27 36.19 -12.51
N ASP A 192 -11.99 36.57 -12.50
CA ASP A 192 -11.54 37.93 -12.82
C ASP A 192 -11.85 38.31 -14.28
N ALA A 193 -11.79 37.34 -15.20
CA ALA A 193 -12.21 37.55 -16.60
C ALA A 193 -13.73 37.76 -16.76
N ALA A 194 -14.53 37.44 -15.73
CA ALA A 194 -15.98 37.58 -15.72
C ALA A 194 -16.46 38.89 -15.08
N ASP A 195 -15.57 39.66 -14.43
CA ASP A 195 -15.91 40.87 -13.68
C ASP A 195 -15.20 42.11 -14.27
N PRO A 196 -15.77 42.75 -15.31
CA PRO A 196 -15.19 43.93 -15.93
C PRO A 196 -15.57 45.18 -15.12
N HIS A 197 -14.94 45.43 -13.97
CA HIS A 197 -15.13 46.70 -13.26
C HIS A 197 -14.33 47.85 -13.90
N ASP A 198 -15.09 48.83 -14.44
CA ASP A 198 -14.88 50.28 -14.37
C ASP A 198 -13.49 50.85 -14.70
N ASN A 199 -13.18 50.99 -15.99
CA ASN A 199 -12.18 51.97 -16.45
C ASN A 199 -12.73 52.90 -17.54
N GLN A 200 -13.98 53.31 -17.39
CA GLN A 200 -14.54 54.45 -18.12
C GLN A 200 -14.64 55.63 -17.15
N VAL A 201 -13.47 56.18 -16.77
CA VAL A 201 -13.43 57.50 -16.13
C VAL A 201 -13.64 58.52 -17.24
N ASP A 202 -14.74 59.25 -17.12
CA ASP A 202 -15.26 60.29 -18.01
C ASP A 202 -14.19 61.14 -18.71
N ALA A 203 -14.12 60.99 -20.03
CA ALA A 203 -13.45 61.95 -20.90
C ALA A 203 -14.49 62.87 -21.58
N THR A 204 -15.31 63.56 -20.79
CA THR A 204 -16.07 64.74 -21.26
C THR A 204 -16.44 65.67 -20.10
N SER A 205 -15.65 66.73 -19.90
CA SER A 205 -16.10 68.12 -19.69
C SER A 205 -14.90 69.07 -19.75
#